data_AF-A0A7C3AJN0-F1
#
_entry.id   AF-A0A7C3AJN0-F1
#
_cell.length_a   1.000
_cell.length_b   1.000
_cell.length_c   1.000
_cell.angle_alpha   90.00
_cell.angle_beta   90.00
_cell.angle_gamma   90.00
#
_symmetry.space_group_name_H-M   'P 1'
#
loop_
_entity.id
_entity.type
_entity.pdbx_description
1 polymer ?
#
loop_
_entity_poly.entity_id
_entity_poly.type
_entity_poly.pdbx_seq_one_letter_code
_entity_poly.pdbx_strand_id
1 'polypeptide(L)'
;MNLSEDEKAKLKEDILKIALINAINYNGKAQVGPVIGKLFAEKPELKAKAKEVAALVKEVVKEVNRMPLHEQRRMVEERWPKALEKRKVEEEKGLPPLPNVEKYERVVTRFSPNPDCVLHLGSARAIVLC
;
A
#
# COMPACT_ATOMS: atom_id res chain seq x y z
N MET A 1 -12.93 -27.31 13.43
CA MET A 1 -12.55 -27.72 12.06
C MET A 1 -11.05 -27.49 11.88
N ASN A 2 -10.28 -28.57 11.95
CA ASN A 2 -8.85 -28.59 11.65
C ASN A 2 -8.70 -28.34 10.14
N LEU A 3 -7.90 -27.34 9.75
CA LEU A 3 -7.51 -27.20 8.33
C LEU A 3 -6.81 -28.48 7.89
N SER A 4 -7.06 -28.94 6.66
CA SER A 4 -6.31 -30.05 6.09
C SER A 4 -4.82 -29.69 6.00
N GLU A 5 -3.93 -30.69 5.96
CA GLU A 5 -2.48 -30.44 5.89
C GLU A 5 -2.09 -29.61 4.66
N ASP A 6 -2.75 -29.84 3.53
CA ASP A 6 -2.57 -29.06 2.30
C ASP A 6 -2.97 -27.59 2.45
N GLU A 7 -4.08 -27.32 3.15
CA GLU A 7 -4.53 -25.94 3.39
C GLU A 7 -3.57 -25.17 4.30
N LYS A 8 -3.00 -25.85 5.30
CA LYS A 8 -1.98 -25.24 6.18
C LYS A 8 -0.69 -24.94 5.43
N ALA A 9 -0.24 -25.86 4.58
CA ALA A 9 0.96 -25.66 3.75
C ALA A 9 0.77 -24.45 2.82
N LYS A 10 -0.38 -24.37 2.14
CA LYS A 10 -0.73 -23.25 1.27
C LYS A 10 -0.83 -21.92 2.02
N LEU A 11 -1.43 -21.93 3.22
CA LEU A 11 -1.50 -20.75 4.07
C LEU A 11 -0.11 -20.26 4.49
N LYS A 12 0.79 -21.18 4.85
CA LYS A 12 2.17 -20.84 5.22
C LYS A 12 2.93 -20.23 4.03
N GLU A 13 2.72 -20.76 2.83
CA GLU A 13 3.32 -20.25 1.60
C GLU A 13 2.86 -18.83 1.27
N ASP A 14 1.56 -18.54 1.40
CA ASP A 14 1.01 -17.20 1.20
C ASP A 14 1.58 -16.19 2.21
N ILE A 15 1.68 -16.59 3.49
CA ILE A 15 2.29 -15.76 4.54
C ILE A 15 3.76 -15.49 4.22
N LEU A 16 4.51 -16.50 3.78
CA LEU A 16 5.93 -16.36 3.42
C LEU A 16 6.11 -15.37 2.27
N LYS A 17 5.30 -15.50 1.21
CA LYS A 17 5.31 -14.57 0.07
C LYS A 17 5.06 -13.14 0.51
N ILE A 18 4.00 -12.90 1.31
CA ILE A 18 3.66 -11.56 1.79
C ILE A 18 4.76 -11.00 2.69
N ALA A 19 5.32 -11.82 3.59
CA ALA A 19 6.40 -11.43 4.49
C ALA A 19 7.68 -11.04 3.74
N LEU A 20 8.09 -11.82 2.73
CA LEU A 20 9.26 -11.50 1.90
C LEU A 20 9.08 -10.20 1.11
N ILE A 21 7.92 -10.00 0.47
CA ILE A 21 7.63 -8.75 -0.26
C ILE A 21 7.64 -7.56 0.71
N ASN A 22 7.09 -7.73 1.92
CA ASN A 22 7.16 -6.70 2.94
C ASN A 22 8.63 -6.42 3.31
N ALA A 23 9.42 -7.44 3.64
CA ALA A 23 10.83 -7.28 3.98
C ALA A 23 11.63 -6.54 2.90
N ILE A 24 11.48 -6.92 1.63
CA ILE A 24 12.19 -6.30 0.50
C ILE A 24 11.85 -4.81 0.37
N ASN A 25 10.58 -4.43 0.59
CA ASN A 25 10.16 -3.04 0.56
C ASN A 25 10.66 -2.22 1.76
N TYR A 26 10.97 -2.87 2.88
CA TYR A 26 11.43 -2.25 4.13
C TYR A 26 12.85 -2.70 4.50
N ASN A 27 13.75 -2.72 3.52
CA ASN A 27 15.19 -2.90 3.69
C ASN A 27 15.60 -4.18 4.44
N GLY A 28 14.91 -5.28 4.15
CA GLY A 28 15.15 -6.61 4.71
C GLY A 28 14.38 -6.92 6.00
N LYS A 29 13.52 -6.01 6.47
CA LYS A 29 12.76 -6.18 7.72
C LYS A 29 11.26 -6.28 7.47
N ALA A 30 10.71 -7.48 7.59
CA ALA A 30 9.28 -7.72 7.64
C ALA A 30 8.69 -7.31 9.00
N GLN A 31 7.47 -6.78 8.95
CA GLN A 31 6.68 -6.42 10.13
C GLN A 31 5.38 -7.23 10.18
N VAL A 32 5.04 -7.73 11.37
CA VAL A 32 3.87 -8.60 11.58
C VAL A 32 2.56 -7.90 11.21
N GLY A 33 2.36 -6.64 11.63
CA GLY A 33 1.12 -5.89 11.38
C GLY A 33 0.77 -5.77 9.89
N PRO A 34 1.67 -5.23 9.05
CA PRO A 34 1.47 -5.16 7.60
C PRO A 34 1.19 -6.50 6.93
N VAL A 35 1.89 -7.57 7.35
CA VAL A 35 1.70 -8.92 6.79
C VAL A 35 0.31 -9.46 7.14
N ILE A 36 -0.14 -9.30 8.39
CA ILE A 36 -1.51 -9.68 8.80
C ILE A 36 -2.55 -8.87 8.01
N GLY A 37 -2.35 -7.55 7.91
CA GLY A 37 -3.28 -6.66 7.21
C GLY A 37 -3.47 -7.07 5.75
N LYS A 38 -2.36 -7.36 5.05
CA LYS A 38 -2.41 -7.81 3.65
C LYS A 38 -3.05 -9.20 3.51
N LEU A 39 -2.70 -10.14 4.39
CA LEU A 39 -3.29 -11.48 4.37
C LEU A 39 -4.81 -11.45 4.56
N PHE A 40 -5.32 -10.64 5.49
CA PHE A 40 -6.77 -10.52 5.72
C PHE A 40 -7.51 -9.71 4.65
N ALA A 41 -6.81 -8.88 3.88
CA ALA A 41 -7.38 -8.22 2.71
C ALA A 41 -7.56 -9.20 1.55
N GLU A 42 -6.59 -10.09 1.34
CA GLU A 42 -6.66 -11.14 0.31
C GLU A 42 -7.59 -12.30 0.70
N LYS A 43 -7.67 -12.62 2.00
CA LYS A 43 -8.43 -13.75 2.56
C LYS A 43 -9.23 -13.35 3.81
N PRO A 44 -10.40 -12.70 3.65
CA PRO A 44 -11.23 -12.24 4.76
C PRO A 44 -11.70 -13.37 5.70
N GLU A 45 -11.87 -14.59 5.19
CA GLU A 45 -12.30 -15.78 5.91
C GLU A 45 -11.36 -16.16 7.07
N LEU A 46 -10.08 -15.81 6.97
CA LEU A 46 -9.08 -16.09 7.98
C LEU A 46 -9.24 -15.25 9.26
N LYS A 47 -10.05 -14.18 9.22
CA LYS A 47 -10.34 -13.35 10.39
C LYS A 47 -11.01 -14.15 11.52
N ALA A 48 -11.76 -15.20 11.20
CA ALA A 48 -12.37 -16.08 12.19
C ALA A 48 -11.32 -16.81 13.06
N LYS A 49 -10.09 -16.99 12.55
CA LYS A 49 -8.98 -17.66 13.23
C LYS A 49 -7.81 -16.70 13.49
N ALA A 50 -8.09 -15.42 13.70
CA ALA A 50 -7.08 -14.37 13.75
C ALA A 50 -5.94 -14.64 14.75
N LYS A 51 -6.23 -15.24 15.91
CA LYS A 51 -5.20 -15.58 16.91
C LYS A 51 -4.20 -16.62 16.41
N GLU A 52 -4.69 -17.71 15.80
CA GLU A 52 -3.85 -18.78 15.25
C GLU A 52 -3.01 -18.26 14.08
N VAL A 53 -3.66 -17.52 13.17
CA VAL A 53 -2.99 -16.92 12.01
C VAL A 53 -1.92 -15.91 12.46
N ALA A 54 -2.20 -15.08 13.47
CA ALA A 54 -1.22 -14.13 14.00
C ALA A 54 0.00 -14.83 14.63
N ALA A 55 -0.18 -15.99 15.26
CA ALA A 55 0.94 -16.78 15.78
C ALA A 55 1.82 -17.30 14.62
N LEU A 56 1.20 -17.89 13.60
CA LEU A 56 1.92 -18.39 12.42
C LEU A 56 2.65 -17.27 11.66
N VAL A 57 2.02 -16.11 11.50
CA VAL A 57 2.65 -14.94 10.87
C VAL A 57 3.88 -14.47 11.65
N LYS A 58 3.83 -14.46 13.00
CA LYS A 58 4.99 -14.09 13.82
C LYS A 58 6.18 -15.03 13.59
N GLU A 59 5.93 -16.33 13.47
CA GLU A 59 6.97 -17.31 13.20
C GLU A 59 7.62 -17.07 11.83
N VAL A 60 6.81 -16.95 10.78
CA VAL A 60 7.31 -16.73 9.41
C VAL A 60 8.05 -15.40 9.30
N VAL A 61 7.54 -14.32 9.91
CA VAL A 61 8.24 -13.02 9.92
C VAL A 61 9.60 -13.12 10.62
N LYS A 62 9.70 -13.91 11.69
CA LYS A 62 10.97 -14.15 12.38
C LYS A 62 11.95 -14.94 11.51
N GLU A 63 11.47 -15.92 10.75
CA GLU A 63 12.27 -16.66 9.77
C GLU A 63 12.79 -15.74 8.66
N VAL A 64 11.92 -14.94 8.04
CA VAL A 64 12.29 -14.00 6.97
C VAL A 64 13.31 -12.97 7.46
N ASN A 65 13.14 -12.42 8.67
CA ASN A 65 14.05 -11.42 9.24
C ASN A 65 15.42 -11.96 9.62
N ARG A 66 15.62 -13.29 9.64
CA ARG A 66 16.93 -13.92 9.81
C ARG A 66 17.70 -14.03 8.50
N MET A 67 17.01 -13.99 7.35
CA MET A 67 17.63 -14.05 6.04
C MET A 67 18.19 -12.68 5.64
N PRO A 68 19.37 -12.62 5.00
CA PRO A 68 19.88 -11.39 4.43
C PRO A 68 19.04 -10.94 3.22
N LEU A 69 19.00 -9.62 2.97
CA LEU A 69 18.16 -9.03 1.91
C LEU A 69 18.40 -9.63 0.51
N HIS A 70 19.64 -10.03 0.19
CA HIS A 70 19.95 -10.63 -1.10
C HIS A 70 19.30 -12.01 -1.28
N GLU A 71 19.29 -12.85 -0.25
CA GLU A 71 18.60 -14.15 -0.27
C GLU A 71 17.09 -13.97 -0.35
N GLN A 72 16.55 -12.97 0.37
CA GLN A 72 15.11 -12.66 0.30
C GLN A 72 14.69 -12.31 -1.13
N ARG A 73 15.46 -11.46 -1.83
CA ARG A 73 15.21 -11.09 -3.23
C ARG A 73 15.30 -12.29 -4.15
N ARG A 74 16.38 -13.06 -4.04
CA ARG A 74 16.59 -14.27 -4.84
C ARG A 74 15.42 -15.26 -4.69
N MET A 75 14.98 -15.50 -3.46
CA MET A 75 13.87 -16.41 -3.19
C MET A 75 12.55 -15.93 -3.82
N VAL A 76 12.29 -14.62 -3.79
CA VAL A 76 11.09 -14.06 -4.43
C VAL A 76 11.18 -14.13 -5.95
N GLU A 77 12.34 -13.85 -6.54
CA GLU A 77 12.55 -13.95 -7.99
C GLU A 77 12.40 -15.39 -8.52
N GLU A 78 12.91 -16.38 -7.76
CA GLU A 78 12.81 -17.80 -8.13
C GLU A 78 11.37 -18.32 -8.02
N ARG A 79 10.63 -17.97 -6.97
CA ARG A 79 9.30 -18.56 -6.68
C ARG A 79 8.13 -17.72 -7.18
N TRP A 80 8.28 -16.41 -7.18
CA TRP A 80 7.22 -15.46 -7.55
C TRP A 80 7.78 -14.31 -8.41
N PRO A 81 8.28 -14.59 -9.64
CA PRO A 81 8.93 -13.60 -10.49
C PRO A 81 8.05 -12.36 -10.75
N LYS A 82 6.72 -12.54 -10.85
CA LYS A 82 5.75 -11.45 -11.04
C LYS A 82 5.43 -10.64 -9.79
N ALA A 83 5.87 -11.05 -8.60
CA ALA A 83 5.55 -10.36 -7.36
C ALA A 83 6.32 -9.05 -7.16
N LEU A 84 7.46 -8.88 -7.85
CA LEU A 84 8.28 -7.67 -7.81
C LEU A 84 7.96 -6.69 -8.95
N GLU A 85 7.09 -7.05 -9.89
CA GLU A 85 6.54 -6.12 -10.87
C GLU A 85 5.67 -5.09 -10.15
N LYS A 86 6.31 -4.03 -9.64
CA LYS A 86 5.62 -2.83 -9.21
C LYS A 86 4.97 -2.24 -10.45
N ARG A 87 3.68 -2.50 -10.66
CA ARG A 87 2.82 -1.57 -11.36
C ARG A 87 2.88 -0.27 -10.56
N LYS A 88 3.79 0.63 -10.94
CA LYS A 88 3.60 2.05 -10.67
C LYS A 88 2.30 2.41 -11.37
N VAL A 89 1.19 2.27 -10.66
CA VAL A 89 0.03 3.09 -10.97
C VAL A 89 0.50 4.46 -10.52
N GLU A 90 1.06 5.23 -11.46
CA GLU A 90 1.06 6.68 -11.30
C GLU A 90 -0.40 7.06 -11.27
N GLU A 91 -1.00 7.04 -10.08
CA GLU A 91 -2.20 7.82 -9.85
C GLU A 91 -1.75 9.26 -10.07
N GLU A 92 -2.14 9.85 -11.20
CA GLU A 92 -2.05 11.29 -11.39
C GLU A 92 -2.85 11.93 -10.24
N LYS A 93 -2.13 12.35 -9.19
CA LYS A 93 -2.69 13.13 -8.09
C LYS A 93 -2.93 14.55 -8.59
N GLY A 94 -3.86 14.69 -9.53
CA GLY A 94 -4.30 15.95 -10.10
C GLY A 94 -5.75 16.24 -9.72
N LEU A 95 -6.10 17.51 -9.71
CA LEU A 95 -7.52 17.89 -9.75
C LEU A 95 -8.11 17.42 -11.08
N PRO A 96 -9.41 17.05 -11.12
CA PRO A 96 -10.06 16.76 -12.39
C PRO A 96 -9.96 17.99 -13.32
N PRO A 97 -9.94 17.78 -14.65
CA PRO A 97 -9.94 18.88 -15.59
C PRO A 97 -11.19 19.76 -15.39
N LEU A 98 -11.04 21.07 -15.62
CA LEU A 98 -12.18 21.99 -15.54
C LEU A 98 -13.24 21.61 -16.59
N PRO A 99 -14.54 21.65 -16.24
CA PRO A 99 -15.58 21.37 -17.22
C PRO A 99 -15.69 22.50 -18.26
N ASN A 100 -16.06 22.15 -19.50
CA ASN A 100 -16.35 23.11 -20.58
C ASN A 100 -15.20 24.02 -21.05
N VAL A 101 -13.93 23.68 -20.79
CA VAL A 101 -12.77 24.50 -21.22
C VAL A 101 -12.79 24.73 -22.73
N GLU A 102 -13.19 23.72 -23.50
CA GLU A 102 -13.32 23.75 -24.97
C GLU A 102 -14.18 24.93 -25.49
N LYS A 103 -15.12 25.42 -24.68
CA LYS A 103 -16.05 26.50 -25.07
C LYS A 103 -15.42 27.89 -25.01
N TYR A 104 -14.21 28.02 -24.47
CA TYR A 104 -13.56 29.29 -24.21
C TYR A 104 -12.13 29.28 -24.74
N GLU A 105 -11.77 30.29 -25.54
CA GLU A 105 -10.40 30.48 -26.01
C GLU A 105 -9.42 30.74 -24.84
N ARG A 106 -9.91 31.36 -23.76
CA ARG A 106 -9.13 31.65 -22.55
C ARG A 106 -9.98 31.51 -21.29
N VAL A 107 -9.54 30.68 -20.36
CA VAL A 107 -10.15 30.56 -19.03
C VAL A 107 -9.47 31.53 -18.07
N VAL A 108 -10.23 32.43 -17.46
CA VAL A 108 -9.75 33.38 -16.44
C VAL A 108 -10.44 33.07 -15.13
N THR A 109 -9.68 32.61 -14.13
CA THR A 109 -10.17 32.34 -12.78
C THR A 109 -9.91 33.53 -11.86
N ARG A 110 -10.83 33.81 -10.93
CA ARG A 110 -10.58 34.70 -9.79
C ARG A 110 -10.59 33.88 -8.50
N PHE A 111 -9.87 34.35 -7.49
CA PHE A 111 -10.02 33.81 -6.14
C PHE A 111 -11.45 34.07 -5.64
N SER A 112 -12.08 33.07 -5.05
CA SER A 112 -13.37 33.31 -4.39
C SER A 112 -13.13 34.26 -3.24
N PRO A 113 -13.84 35.40 -3.13
CA PRO A 113 -13.77 36.19 -1.90
C PRO A 113 -14.17 35.29 -0.74
N ASN A 114 -13.46 35.41 0.39
CA ASN A 114 -13.84 34.71 1.61
C ASN A 114 -15.25 35.20 1.99
N PRO A 115 -16.25 34.31 2.17
CA PRO A 115 -17.64 34.70 2.42
C PRO A 115 -17.81 35.69 3.59
N ASP A 116 -16.89 35.66 4.56
CA ASP A 116 -17.02 36.40 5.81
C ASP A 116 -16.35 37.78 5.81
N CYS A 117 -15.60 38.19 4.77
CA CYS A 117 -14.87 39.46 4.81
C CYS A 117 -14.59 40.10 3.44
N VAL A 118 -14.44 41.43 3.45
CA VAL A 118 -13.98 42.22 2.29
C VAL A 118 -12.54 41.87 1.91
N LEU A 119 -12.23 41.96 0.62
CA LEU A 119 -10.86 41.70 0.12
C LEU A 119 -9.88 42.73 0.68
N HIS A 120 -8.75 42.26 1.22
CA HIS A 120 -7.66 43.09 1.74
C HIS A 120 -6.30 42.53 1.32
N LEU A 121 -5.21 43.26 1.56
CA LEU A 121 -3.86 42.85 1.15
C LEU A 121 -3.46 41.45 1.68
N GLY A 122 -3.84 41.14 2.92
CA GLY A 122 -3.66 39.81 3.50
C GLY A 122 -4.33 38.66 2.71
N SER A 123 -5.41 38.92 1.97
CA SER A 123 -6.04 37.92 1.09
C SER A 123 -5.10 37.47 -0.04
N ALA A 124 -4.13 38.31 -0.46
CA ALA A 124 -3.14 37.97 -1.48
C ALA A 124 -2.09 36.94 -1.01
N ARG A 125 -1.95 36.71 0.30
CA ARG A 125 -0.98 35.76 0.87
C ARG A 125 -1.22 34.33 0.37
N ALA A 126 -2.48 33.94 0.14
CA ALA A 126 -2.82 32.63 -0.41
C ALA A 126 -2.26 32.42 -1.83
N ILE A 127 -2.07 33.49 -2.61
CA ILE A 127 -1.55 33.42 -3.98
C ILE A 127 -0.04 33.09 -3.98
N VAL A 128 0.69 33.60 -2.99
CA VAL A 128 2.16 33.51 -2.94
C VAL A 128 2.64 32.21 -2.28
N LEU A 129 1.81 31.56 -1.46
CA LEU A 129 2.19 30.42 -0.63
C LEU A 129 1.61 29.06 -1.08
N CYS A 130 0.84 29.03 -2.17
CA CYS A 130 0.28 27.81 -2.75
C CYS A 130 1.26 27.10 -3.69
#